data_AF-A0A2V6XWG7-F1
#
_entry.id   AF-A0A2V6XWG7-F1
#
_cell.length_a   1.000
_cell.length_b   1.000
_cell.length_c   1.000
_cell.angle_alpha   90.00
_cell.angle_beta   90.00
_cell.angle_gamma   90.00
#
_symmetry.space_group_name_H-M   'P 1'
#
loop_
_entity.id
_entity.type
_entity.pdbx_description
1 polymer ?
#
loop_
_entity_poly.entity_id
_entity_poly.type
_entity_poly.pdbx_seq_one_letter_code
_entity_poly.pdbx_strand_id
1 'polypeptide(L)'
;MREYWDDAEATPAEKDALSSLLRICSRVHLIARQLRARHAGRPTLEVEDEYDLQDLVHALLMLEFDDVRREEWSPSYAGAGSRLDFLLKDHRAVLEVKKTRKGLDAKQIGEELLIDIQRYRAHPDCKTLVCLVYDSEGRIANPRGLEKDLSGERNDIDVRVIIAPSGT
;
A
#
# COMPACT_ATOMS: atom_id res chain seq x y z
N MET A 1 -22.57 -27.84 -20.22
CA MET A 1 -22.24 -26.42 -20.46
C MET A 1 -21.25 -26.02 -19.38
N ARG A 2 -19.94 -26.12 -19.66
CA ARG A 2 -18.91 -25.66 -18.71
C ARG A 2 -18.84 -24.15 -18.86
N GLU A 3 -19.27 -23.44 -17.83
CA GLU A 3 -19.11 -22.00 -17.77
C GLU A 3 -17.61 -21.69 -17.68
N TYR A 4 -17.12 -20.92 -18.64
CA TYR A 4 -15.80 -20.31 -18.64
C TYR A 4 -15.83 -19.18 -17.59
N TRP A 5 -15.28 -19.42 -16.40
CA TRP A 5 -15.03 -18.38 -15.41
C TRP A 5 -13.52 -18.19 -15.25
N ASP A 6 -13.03 -17.10 -15.84
CA ASP A 6 -12.26 -16.03 -15.17
C ASP A 6 -10.79 -16.24 -14.71
N ASP A 7 -9.99 -17.00 -15.46
CA ASP A 7 -8.52 -16.83 -15.46
C ASP A 7 -8.09 -15.74 -16.47
N ALA A 8 -8.73 -14.58 -16.47
CA ALA A 8 -8.35 -13.48 -17.35
C ALA A 8 -7.00 -12.91 -16.89
N GLU A 9 -5.96 -13.04 -17.73
CA GLU A 9 -4.67 -12.40 -17.46
C GLU A 9 -4.82 -10.89 -17.26
N ALA A 10 -4.04 -10.33 -16.34
CA ALA A 10 -4.00 -8.89 -16.12
C ALA A 10 -3.71 -8.14 -17.42
N THR A 11 -4.51 -7.11 -17.67
CA THR A 11 -4.42 -6.22 -18.82
C THR A 11 -3.09 -5.44 -18.79
N PRO A 12 -2.62 -4.92 -19.94
CA PRO A 12 -1.45 -4.06 -19.98
C PRO A 12 -1.56 -2.85 -19.02
N ALA A 13 -2.74 -2.23 -18.94
CA ALA A 13 -2.97 -1.08 -18.06
C ALA A 13 -2.87 -1.45 -16.57
N GLU A 14 -3.33 -2.65 -16.16
CA GLU A 14 -3.18 -3.14 -14.78
C GLU A 14 -1.71 -3.44 -14.45
N LYS A 15 -0.96 -4.03 -15.39
CA LYS A 15 0.49 -4.29 -15.26
C LYS A 15 1.30 -2.99 -15.15
N ASP A 16 0.96 -1.99 -15.95
CA ASP A 16 1.58 -0.67 -15.91
C ASP A 16 1.28 0.05 -14.59
N ALA A 17 0.02 0.01 -14.13
CA ALA A 17 -0.39 0.57 -12.84
C ALA A 17 0.37 -0.09 -11.68
N LEU A 18 0.47 -1.41 -11.65
CA LEU A 18 1.27 -2.12 -10.65
C LEU A 18 2.74 -1.66 -10.68
N SER A 19 3.32 -1.55 -11.87
CA SER A 19 4.71 -1.08 -12.02
C SER A 19 4.90 0.34 -11.48
N SER A 20 3.97 1.25 -11.74
CA SER A 20 3.98 2.62 -11.18
C SER A 20 3.80 2.62 -9.66
N LEU A 21 2.87 1.82 -9.11
CA LEU A 21 2.68 1.67 -7.67
C LEU A 21 3.95 1.18 -6.97
N LEU A 22 4.57 0.12 -7.48
CA LEU A 22 5.82 -0.42 -6.94
C LEU A 22 6.96 0.60 -7.00
N ARG A 23 7.04 1.38 -8.09
CA ARG A 23 8.01 2.47 -8.24
C ARG A 23 7.78 3.55 -7.17
N ILE A 24 6.55 4.00 -6.97
CA ILE A 24 6.19 4.98 -5.92
C ILE A 24 6.61 4.45 -4.54
N CYS A 25 6.18 3.23 -4.20
CA CYS A 25 6.44 2.60 -2.91
C CYS A 25 7.95 2.52 -2.62
N SER A 26 8.74 2.08 -3.60
CA SER A 26 10.21 1.96 -3.44
C SER A 26 10.93 3.31 -3.27
N ARG A 27 10.33 4.42 -3.71
CA ARG A 27 10.94 5.76 -3.69
C ARG A 27 10.42 6.67 -2.59
N VAL A 28 9.40 6.27 -1.85
CA VAL A 28 8.76 7.12 -0.82
C VAL A 28 9.75 7.65 0.21
N HIS A 29 10.71 6.82 0.66
CA HIS A 29 11.73 7.23 1.63
C HIS A 29 12.68 8.30 1.07
N LEU A 30 13.09 8.16 -0.20
CA LEU A 30 13.96 9.12 -0.87
C LEU A 30 13.26 10.49 -0.98
N ILE A 31 11.98 10.49 -1.34
CA ILE A 31 11.18 11.70 -1.49
C ILE A 31 10.97 12.37 -0.12
N ALA A 32 10.58 11.61 0.90
CA ALA A 32 10.43 12.11 2.27
C ALA A 32 11.74 12.74 2.79
N ARG A 33 12.89 12.11 2.54
CA ARG A 33 14.21 12.69 2.88
C ARG A 33 14.49 13.99 2.13
N GLN A 34 14.17 14.05 0.84
CA GLN A 34 14.36 15.26 0.04
C GLN A 34 13.47 16.42 0.53
N LEU A 35 12.23 16.13 0.94
CA LEU A 35 11.33 17.13 1.51
C LEU A 35 11.85 17.74 2.81
N ARG A 36 12.66 17.00 3.59
CA ARG A 36 13.36 17.54 4.78
C ARG A 36 14.54 18.45 4.46
N ALA A 37 15.14 18.33 3.28
CA ALA A 37 16.29 19.13 2.85
C ALA A 37 15.86 20.53 2.38
N ARG A 38 15.39 21.37 3.32
CA ARG A 38 14.81 22.68 3.04
C ARG A 38 15.81 23.81 3.26
N HIS A 39 15.77 24.81 2.38
CA HIS A 39 16.53 26.04 2.56
C HIS A 39 16.05 26.80 3.80
N ALA A 40 17.01 27.33 4.58
CA ALA A 40 16.77 28.18 5.76
C ALA A 40 15.82 27.58 6.82
N GLY A 41 15.84 26.26 7.01
CA GLY A 41 15.07 25.60 8.07
C GLY A 41 13.55 25.76 7.94
N ARG A 42 13.05 25.97 6.72
CA ARG A 42 11.61 26.13 6.47
C ARG A 42 10.84 24.86 6.86
N PRO A 43 9.61 25.00 7.40
CA PRO A 43 8.72 23.87 7.61
C PRO A 43 8.46 23.08 6.31
N THR A 44 8.15 21.80 6.51
CA THR A 44 7.87 20.83 5.46
C THR A 44 6.88 19.77 5.94
N LEU A 45 6.51 18.85 5.07
CA LEU A 45 5.77 17.64 5.45
C LEU A 45 6.74 16.66 6.11
N GLU A 46 6.63 16.49 7.43
CA GLU A 46 7.30 15.43 8.18
C GLU A 46 6.40 14.20 8.21
N VAL A 47 6.96 13.01 8.01
CA VAL A 47 6.19 11.76 7.95
C VAL A 47 6.30 11.06 9.31
N GLU A 48 5.49 11.51 10.26
CA GLU A 48 5.50 11.06 11.66
C GLU A 48 4.55 9.89 11.89
N ASP A 49 3.41 9.87 11.19
CA ASP A 49 2.45 8.79 11.26
C ASP A 49 1.96 8.31 9.87
N GLU A 50 0.92 7.49 9.88
CA GLU A 50 0.31 6.91 8.68
C GLU A 50 -0.45 7.95 7.86
N TYR A 51 -1.06 8.95 8.50
CA TYR A 51 -1.79 10.01 7.81
C TYR A 51 -0.84 10.93 7.04
N ASP A 52 0.32 11.26 7.62
CA ASP A 52 1.35 12.03 6.90
C ASP A 52 1.90 11.24 5.70
N LEU A 53 2.06 9.92 5.86
CA LEU A 53 2.46 9.04 4.78
C LEU A 53 1.40 8.98 3.68
N GLN A 54 0.12 8.88 4.05
CA GLN A 54 -1.01 8.93 3.12
C GLN A 54 -0.99 10.22 2.30
N ASP A 55 -0.79 11.38 2.92
CA ASP A 55 -0.75 12.66 2.20
C ASP A 55 0.41 12.73 1.19
N LEU A 56 1.60 12.24 1.59
CA LEU A 56 2.73 12.15 0.66
C LEU A 56 2.44 11.21 -0.51
N VAL A 57 1.96 10.00 -0.22
CA VAL A 57 1.68 8.98 -1.23
C VAL A 57 0.56 9.42 -2.17
N HIS A 58 -0.51 10.02 -1.64
CA HIS A 58 -1.61 10.53 -2.45
C HIS A 58 -1.12 11.56 -3.48
N ALA A 59 -0.23 12.47 -3.08
CA ALA A 59 0.37 13.44 -3.99
C ALA A 59 1.16 12.77 -5.13
N LEU A 60 1.81 11.64 -4.87
CA LEU A 60 2.54 10.87 -5.88
C LEU A 60 1.60 10.06 -6.78
N LEU A 61 0.50 9.54 -6.23
CA LEU A 61 -0.51 8.84 -7.02
C LEU A 61 -1.19 9.77 -8.03
N MET A 62 -1.51 11.01 -7.64
CA MET A 62 -2.10 12.02 -8.53
C MET A 62 -1.21 12.39 -9.73
N LEU A 63 0.09 12.05 -9.71
CA LEU A 63 0.97 12.22 -10.86
C LEU A 63 0.78 11.11 -11.90
N GLU A 64 0.45 9.90 -11.47
CA GLU A 64 0.42 8.70 -12.30
C GLU A 64 -1.01 8.27 -12.69
N PHE A 65 -2.02 8.69 -11.92
CA PHE A 65 -3.39 8.21 -12.06
C PHE A 65 -4.40 9.36 -12.04
N ASP A 66 -5.36 9.32 -12.97
CA ASP A 66 -6.41 10.33 -13.11
C ASP A 66 -7.53 10.20 -12.07
N ASP A 67 -7.85 8.97 -11.63
CA ASP A 67 -8.88 8.68 -10.62
C ASP A 67 -8.28 7.91 -9.43
N VAL A 68 -7.95 8.66 -8.37
CA VAL A 68 -7.47 8.13 -7.09
C VAL A 68 -8.55 8.35 -6.05
N ARG A 69 -9.20 7.26 -5.61
CA ARG A 69 -10.28 7.35 -4.62
C ARG A 69 -9.75 6.97 -3.25
N ARG A 70 -10.04 7.81 -2.26
CA ARG A 70 -9.92 7.41 -0.85
C ARG A 70 -11.10 6.50 -0.54
N GLU A 71 -10.84 5.22 -0.30
CA GLU A 71 -11.88 4.23 -0.06
C GLU A 71 -12.27 4.16 1.43
N GLU A 72 -13.47 4.65 1.77
CA GLU A 72 -14.10 4.39 3.07
C GLU A 72 -14.99 3.15 2.95
N TRP A 73 -14.44 1.97 3.22
CA TRP A 73 -15.27 0.76 3.23
C TRP A 73 -16.12 0.71 4.52
N SER A 74 -17.45 0.62 4.39
CA SER A 74 -18.34 0.16 5.48
C SER A 74 -19.47 -0.68 4.93
N PRO A 75 -19.70 -1.86 5.53
CA PRO A 75 -20.94 -2.00 6.29
C PRO A 75 -20.77 -2.94 7.51
N SER A 76 -20.59 -2.39 8.72
CA SER A 76 -20.76 -3.12 9.99
C SER A 76 -20.12 -4.53 10.08
N TYR A 77 -18.79 -4.64 9.99
CA TYR A 77 -18.06 -5.77 10.58
C TYR A 77 -17.05 -5.21 11.59
N ALA A 78 -17.36 -5.43 12.87
CA ALA A 78 -16.48 -5.30 14.03
C ALA A 78 -15.53 -4.07 14.09
N GLY A 79 -16.09 -2.87 14.25
CA GLY A 79 -15.61 -1.90 15.25
C GLY A 79 -14.20 -1.29 15.14
N ALA A 80 -13.42 -1.56 14.10
CA ALA A 80 -12.15 -0.89 13.85
C ALA A 80 -12.11 -0.46 12.37
N GLY A 81 -12.74 0.68 12.07
CA GLY A 81 -12.67 1.27 10.74
C GLY A 81 -11.24 1.72 10.45
N SER A 82 -10.51 0.99 9.61
CA SER A 82 -9.32 1.54 8.96
C SER A 82 -9.78 2.53 7.89
N ARG A 83 -9.78 3.81 8.23
CA ARG A 83 -9.74 4.92 7.27
C ARG A 83 -8.28 5.00 6.79
N LEU A 84 -7.87 5.08 5.53
CA LEU A 84 -8.50 5.20 4.21
C LEU A 84 -7.44 4.66 3.23
N ASP A 85 -7.75 3.61 2.46
CA ASP A 85 -6.85 3.05 1.44
C ASP A 85 -7.08 3.72 0.09
N PHE A 86 -6.09 3.69 -0.81
CA PHE A 86 -6.23 4.28 -2.15
C PHE A 86 -6.74 3.25 -3.16
N LEU A 87 -7.98 3.41 -3.60
CA LEU A 87 -8.57 2.61 -4.67
C LEU A 87 -8.31 3.29 -6.03
N LEU A 88 -7.61 2.56 -6.89
CA LEU A 88 -7.43 2.87 -8.31
C LEU A 88 -8.42 2.02 -9.12
N LYS A 89 -9.69 2.47 -9.14
CA LYS A 89 -10.82 1.65 -9.64
C LYS A 89 -10.62 1.17 -11.07
N ASP A 90 -10.15 2.05 -11.96
CA ASP A 90 -9.93 1.72 -13.38
C ASP A 90 -8.82 0.69 -13.60
N HIS A 91 -7.96 0.48 -12.58
CA HIS A 91 -6.85 -0.47 -12.58
C HIS A 91 -7.10 -1.65 -11.64
N ARG A 92 -8.29 -1.74 -11.03
CA ARG A 92 -8.68 -2.75 -10.03
C ARG A 92 -7.60 -2.98 -8.96
N ALA A 93 -6.94 -1.91 -8.56
CA ALA A 93 -5.81 -1.95 -7.66
C ALA A 93 -6.09 -1.12 -6.40
N VAL A 94 -5.63 -1.63 -5.26
CA VAL A 94 -5.68 -0.93 -3.97
C VAL A 94 -4.25 -0.75 -3.46
N LEU A 95 -3.95 0.45 -2.94
CA LEU A 95 -2.75 0.71 -2.16
C LEU A 95 -3.12 0.95 -0.69
N GLU A 96 -2.79 -0.03 0.13
CA GLU A 96 -2.80 0.06 1.60
C GLU A 96 -1.46 0.65 2.05
N VAL A 97 -1.49 1.60 2.99
CA VAL A 97 -0.27 2.20 3.54
C VAL A 97 -0.23 2.04 5.05
N LYS A 98 0.91 1.59 5.57
CA LYS A 98 1.20 1.50 7.01
C LYS A 98 2.50 2.20 7.30
N LYS A 99 2.63 2.76 8.51
CA LYS A 99 3.93 3.24 9.04
C LYS A 99 4.23 2.53 10.35
N THR A 100 5.45 1.99 10.48
CA THR A 100 5.88 1.42 11.76
C THR A 100 5.97 2.51 12.83
N ARG A 101 5.68 2.15 14.06
CA ARG A 101 5.80 3.04 15.22
C ARG A 101 6.05 2.24 16.49
N LYS A 102 6.27 2.91 17.61
CA LYS A 102 6.38 2.23 18.91
C LYS A 102 5.09 1.43 19.18
N GLY A 103 5.23 0.12 19.35
CA GLY A 103 4.10 -0.80 19.56
C GLY A 103 3.43 -1.32 18.29
N LEU A 104 3.92 -0.91 17.10
CA LEU A 104 3.51 -1.43 15.80
C LEU A 104 4.77 -1.88 15.03
N ASP A 105 5.29 -3.05 15.43
CA ASP A 105 6.48 -3.69 14.87
C ASP A 105 6.10 -4.78 13.86
N ALA A 106 7.09 -5.56 13.41
CA ALA A 106 6.91 -6.60 12.40
C ALA A 106 5.73 -7.55 12.69
N LYS A 107 5.51 -7.90 13.96
CA LYS A 107 4.41 -8.81 14.32
C LYS A 107 3.06 -8.13 14.12
N GLN A 108 2.87 -6.94 14.69
CA GLN A 108 1.57 -6.26 14.58
C GLN A 108 1.28 -5.82 13.15
N ILE A 109 2.30 -5.38 12.39
CA ILE A 109 2.15 -5.09 10.97
C ILE A 109 1.68 -6.33 10.22
N GLY A 110 2.29 -7.50 10.45
CA GLY A 110 1.85 -8.74 9.82
C GLY A 110 0.40 -9.10 10.16
N GLU A 111 0.00 -8.95 11.42
CA GLU A 111 -1.38 -9.20 11.88
C GLU A 111 -2.39 -8.24 11.23
N GLU A 112 -2.08 -6.94 11.17
CA GLU A 112 -2.92 -5.94 10.50
C GLU A 112 -3.02 -6.21 9.00
N LEU A 113 -1.89 -6.45 8.31
CA LEU A 113 -1.89 -6.72 6.87
C LEU A 113 -2.66 -7.99 6.51
N LEU A 114 -2.66 -9.04 7.35
CA LEU A 114 -3.49 -10.22 7.11
C LEU A 114 -4.99 -9.89 7.16
N ILE A 115 -5.40 -9.00 8.04
CA ILE A 115 -6.79 -8.50 8.10
C ILE A 115 -7.11 -7.69 6.85
N ASP A 116 -6.20 -6.80 6.43
CA ASP A 116 -6.37 -5.97 5.23
C ASP A 116 -6.45 -6.84 3.95
N ILE A 117 -5.58 -7.85 3.82
CA ILE A 117 -5.61 -8.84 2.73
C ILE A 117 -6.97 -9.57 2.72
N GLN A 118 -7.46 -10.00 3.88
CA GLN A 118 -8.75 -10.69 3.96
C GLN A 118 -9.92 -9.75 3.58
N ARG A 119 -9.87 -8.48 4.01
CA ARG A 119 -10.86 -7.46 3.67
C ARG A 119 -10.91 -7.23 2.16
N TYR A 120 -9.76 -6.95 1.54
CA TYR A 120 -9.69 -6.60 0.12
C TYR A 120 -9.90 -7.78 -0.81
N ARG A 121 -9.65 -9.01 -0.37
CA ARG A 121 -10.05 -10.19 -1.13
C ARG A 121 -11.56 -10.24 -1.40
N ALA A 122 -12.38 -9.72 -0.49
CA ALA A 122 -13.82 -9.66 -0.69
C ALA A 122 -14.28 -8.43 -1.52
N HIS A 123 -13.36 -7.54 -1.91
CA HIS A 123 -13.70 -6.31 -2.61
C HIS A 123 -13.81 -6.56 -4.14
N PRO A 124 -14.97 -6.31 -4.77
CA PRO A 124 -15.22 -6.69 -6.17
C PRO A 124 -14.32 -5.96 -7.19
N ASP A 125 -13.85 -4.76 -6.82
CA ASP A 125 -12.97 -3.94 -7.63
C ASP A 125 -11.48 -4.08 -7.24
N CYS A 126 -11.11 -5.08 -6.43
CA CYS A 126 -9.71 -5.36 -6.08
C CYS A 126 -9.24 -6.67 -6.72
N LYS A 127 -8.33 -6.58 -7.69
CA LYS A 127 -7.55 -7.69 -8.25
C LYS A 127 -6.08 -7.65 -7.84
N THR A 128 -5.58 -6.46 -7.49
CA THR A 128 -4.21 -6.29 -6.97
C THR A 128 -4.25 -5.46 -5.69
N LEU A 129 -3.67 -6.00 -4.61
CA LEU A 129 -3.47 -5.27 -3.37
C LEU A 129 -1.97 -5.01 -3.19
N VAL A 130 -1.59 -3.75 -3.16
CA VAL A 130 -0.22 -3.33 -2.80
C VAL A 130 -0.26 -2.83 -1.36
N CYS A 131 0.61 -3.34 -0.51
CA CYS A 131 0.76 -2.91 0.87
C CYS A 131 2.13 -2.24 1.03
N LEU A 132 2.15 -0.92 1.20
CA LEU A 132 3.35 -0.17 1.54
C LEU A 132 3.50 -0.09 3.05
N VAL A 133 4.58 -0.64 3.60
CA VAL A 133 4.97 -0.45 5.00
C VAL A 133 6.18 0.47 5.05
N TYR A 134 6.00 1.67 5.59
CA TYR A 134 7.09 2.62 5.79
C TYR A 134 7.75 2.42 7.16
N ASP A 135 8.89 1.75 7.17
CA ASP A 135 9.72 1.47 8.33
C ASP A 135 10.95 2.40 8.40
N SER A 136 10.70 3.71 8.51
CA SER A 136 11.76 4.73 8.52
C SER A 136 12.79 4.59 9.65
N GLU A 137 12.43 3.86 10.71
CA GLU A 137 13.24 3.68 11.92
C GLU A 137 13.84 2.27 12.05
N GLY A 138 13.63 1.38 11.07
CA GLY A 138 14.18 0.03 11.07
C GLY A 138 13.65 -0.87 12.19
N ARG A 139 12.35 -0.77 12.52
CA ARG A 139 11.67 -1.57 13.53
C ARG A 139 11.44 -3.02 13.07
N ILE A 140 11.48 -3.29 11.77
CA ILE A 140 11.33 -4.62 11.19
C ILE A 140 12.72 -5.18 10.91
N ALA A 141 13.14 -6.19 11.69
CA ALA A 141 14.50 -6.75 11.60
C ALA A 141 14.77 -7.50 10.30
N ASN A 142 13.77 -8.22 9.76
CA ASN A 142 13.87 -8.96 8.50
C ASN A 142 12.76 -8.54 7.53
N PRO A 143 12.87 -7.35 6.90
CA PRO A 143 11.82 -6.83 6.04
C PRO A 143 11.60 -7.73 4.82
N ARG A 144 12.66 -8.26 4.21
CA ARG A 144 12.56 -9.17 3.05
C ARG A 144 11.84 -10.48 3.38
N GLY A 145 11.96 -10.97 4.61
CA GLY A 145 11.20 -12.14 5.06
C GLY A 145 9.71 -11.85 5.09
N LEU A 146 9.33 -10.76 5.77
CA LEU A 146 7.93 -10.35 5.90
C LEU A 146 7.29 -10.04 4.54
N GLU A 147 8.01 -9.38 3.63
CA GLU A 147 7.55 -9.16 2.25
C GLU A 147 7.21 -10.48 1.53
N LYS A 148 8.08 -11.49 1.65
CA LYS A 148 7.91 -12.79 0.98
C LYS A 148 6.77 -13.61 1.57
N ASP A 149 6.64 -13.60 2.90
CA ASP A 149 5.57 -14.32 3.59
C ASP A 149 4.20 -13.68 3.28
N LEU A 150 4.19 -12.34 3.22
CA LEU A 150 3.11 -11.44 2.83
C LEU A 150 2.55 -11.65 1.41
N SER A 151 3.48 -11.62 0.45
CA SER A 151 3.15 -11.44 -0.96
C SER A 151 2.76 -12.72 -1.68
N GLY A 152 2.19 -12.55 -2.88
CA GLY A 152 1.84 -13.59 -3.83
C GLY A 152 0.33 -13.68 -4.05
N GLU A 153 -0.06 -14.62 -4.91
CA GLU A 153 -1.46 -14.86 -5.22
C GLU A 153 -2.19 -15.42 -3.99
N ARG A 154 -3.37 -14.86 -3.70
CA ARG A 154 -4.21 -15.25 -2.56
C ARG A 154 -5.66 -15.29 -3.00
N ASN A 155 -6.08 -16.43 -3.55
CA ASN A 155 -7.48 -16.72 -3.90
C ASN A 155 -8.15 -15.51 -4.61
N ASP A 156 -7.68 -15.23 -5.82
CA ASP A 156 -8.23 -14.27 -6.80
C ASP A 156 -7.71 -12.82 -6.72
N ILE A 157 -6.80 -12.52 -5.79
CA ILE A 157 -6.03 -11.27 -5.78
C ILE A 157 -4.51 -11.51 -5.79
N ASP A 158 -3.75 -10.66 -6.47
CA ASP A 158 -2.29 -10.57 -6.37
C ASP A 158 -1.92 -9.60 -5.23
N VAL A 159 -1.22 -10.09 -4.21
CA VAL A 159 -0.77 -9.30 -3.06
C VAL A 159 0.70 -8.95 -3.19
N ARG A 160 1.05 -7.67 -3.05
CA ARG A 160 2.42 -7.16 -3.09
C ARG A 160 2.73 -6.34 -1.85
N VAL A 161 3.53 -6.89 -0.95
CA VAL A 161 4.00 -6.18 0.24
C VAL A 161 5.37 -5.57 -0.05
N ILE A 162 5.51 -4.26 0.19
CA ILE A 162 6.74 -3.49 0.02
C ILE A 162 7.08 -2.80 1.34
N ILE A 163 8.26 -3.08 1.87
CA ILE A 163 8.77 -2.44 3.08
C ILE A 163 9.84 -1.42 2.67
N ALA A 164 9.55 -0.14 2.91
CA ALA A 164 10.42 0.98 2.58
C ALA A 164 11.01 1.61 3.85
N PRO A 165 12.29 2.00 3.88
CA PRO A 165 13.26 1.82 2.82
C PRO A 165 13.69 0.35 2.67
N SER A 166 13.68 -0.14 1.43
CA SER A 166 14.34 -1.40 1.10
C SER A 166 15.85 -1.13 1.02
N GLY A 167 16.67 -1.90 1.74
CA GLY A 167 18.11 -1.68 1.88
C GLY A 167 18.79 -1.16 0.61
N THR A 168 19.43 0.01 0.74
CA THR A 168 20.33 0.60 -0.27
C THR A 168 21.55 -0.28 -0.51
#